data_AF-A0A0R2WEB3-F1
#
_entry.id   AF-A0A0R2WEB3-F1
#
_cell.length_a   1.000
_cell.length_b   1.000
_cell.length_c   1.000
_cell.angle_alpha   90.00
_cell.angle_beta   90.00
_cell.angle_gamma   90.00
#
_symmetry.space_group_name_H-M   'P 1'
#
loop_
_entity.id
_entity.type
_entity.pdbx_description
1 polymer ?
#
loop_
_entity_poly.entity_id
_entity_poly.type
_entity_poly.pdbx_seq_one_letter_code
_entity_poly.pdbx_strand_id
1 'polypeptide(L)'
;MVILCFMAGALWGFATKTARPWGYILSVLPALWGFFIATTPQNMSFISLIYGFGGLLILDFWFWSQGLAPVWWMRLRLILTALVVSALFICDRPTLIRSLLPI
;
A
#
# COMPACT_ATOMS: atom_id res chain seq x y z
N MET A 1 -0.23 -6.37 -6.49
CA MET A 1 0.57 -5.38 -7.22
C MET A 1 -0.29 -4.37 -7.96
N VAL A 2 -1.14 -4.79 -8.90
CA VAL A 2 -1.97 -3.87 -9.71
C VAL A 2 -2.76 -2.86 -8.86
N ILE A 3 -3.47 -3.33 -7.83
CA ILE A 3 -4.24 -2.46 -6.92
C ILE A 3 -3.33 -1.44 -6.23
N LEU A 4 -2.14 -1.84 -5.78
CA LEU A 4 -1.21 -0.96 -5.08
C LEU A 4 -0.70 0.17 -5.98
N CYS A 5 -0.37 -0.14 -7.24
CA CYS A 5 0.00 0.85 -8.25
C CYS A 5 -1.17 1.76 -8.65
N PHE A 6 -2.37 1.19 -8.79
CA PHE A 6 -3.59 1.96 -9.06
C PHE A 6 -3.85 3.01 -7.97
N MET A 7 -3.69 2.62 -6.71
CA MET A 7 -3.86 3.52 -5.58
C MET A 7 -2.83 4.65 -5.51
N ALA A 8 -1.58 4.41 -5.94
CA ALA A 8 -0.58 5.47 -6.10
C ALA A 8 -1.07 6.55 -7.09
N GLY A 9 -1.69 6.14 -8.20
CA GLY A 9 -2.33 7.06 -9.16
C GLY A 9 -3.48 7.87 -8.55
N ALA A 10 -4.30 7.26 -7.69
CA ALA A 10 -5.37 7.97 -6.99
C ALA A 10 -4.84 9.07 -6.05
N LEU A 11 -3.71 8.83 -5.36
CA LEU A 11 -3.05 9.83 -4.50
C LEU A 11 -2.49 11.01 -5.31
N TRP A 12 -2.02 10.77 -6.53
CA TRP A 12 -1.65 11.83 -7.48
C TRP A 12 -2.83 12.79 -7.73
N GLY A 13 -4.05 12.26 -7.84
CA GLY A 13 -5.28 13.05 -7.97
C GLY A 13 -5.63 13.90 -6.73
N PHE A 14 -5.14 13.55 -5.54
CA PHE A 14 -5.27 14.41 -4.35
C PHE A 14 -4.17 15.45 -4.28
N ALA A 15 -2.97 15.14 -4.78
CA ALA A 15 -1.86 16.08 -4.84
C ALA A 15 -2.17 17.30 -5.70
N THR A 16 -3.03 17.18 -6.73
CA THR A 16 -3.47 18.34 -7.55
C THR A 16 -4.24 19.40 -6.78
N LYS A 17 -4.82 19.07 -5.62
CA LYS A 17 -5.52 20.01 -4.75
C LYS A 17 -4.58 20.93 -3.96
N THR A 18 -3.26 20.71 -4.04
CA THR A 18 -2.26 21.53 -3.36
C THR A 18 -1.15 21.92 -4.32
N ALA A 19 -0.62 23.14 -4.18
CA ALA A 19 0.55 23.59 -4.94
C ALA A 19 1.88 23.01 -4.39
N ARG A 20 1.82 22.15 -3.37
CA ARG A 20 3.00 21.59 -2.70
C ARG A 20 3.55 20.38 -3.46
N PRO A 21 4.85 20.37 -3.84
CA PRO A 21 5.43 19.28 -4.61
C PRO A 21 5.50 17.95 -3.82
N TRP A 22 5.49 18.01 -2.49
CA TRP A 22 5.54 16.83 -1.62
C TRP A 22 4.41 15.84 -1.83
N GLY A 23 3.20 16.28 -2.20
CA GLY A 23 2.10 15.38 -2.52
C GLY A 23 2.46 14.41 -3.65
N TYR A 24 3.03 14.94 -4.73
CA TYR A 24 3.43 14.15 -5.90
C TYR A 24 4.55 13.17 -5.58
N ILE A 25 5.57 13.59 -4.83
CA ILE A 25 6.69 12.71 -4.46
C ILE A 25 6.21 11.55 -3.59
N LEU A 26 5.41 11.86 -2.57
CA LEU A 26 4.87 10.87 -1.64
C LEU A 26 4.01 9.83 -2.37
N SER A 27 3.15 10.27 -3.29
CA SER A 27 2.25 9.38 -4.04
C SER A 27 2.93 8.39 -4.98
N VAL A 28 4.20 8.60 -5.36
CA VAL A 28 4.95 7.69 -6.24
C VAL A 28 5.59 6.53 -5.45
N LEU A 29 5.77 6.69 -4.14
CA LEU A 29 6.42 5.68 -3.27
C LEU A 29 5.78 4.28 -3.36
N PRO A 30 4.43 4.11 -3.34
CA PRO A 30 3.84 2.79 -3.43
C PRO A 30 4.09 2.14 -4.80
N ALA A 31 4.05 2.90 -5.89
CA ALA A 31 4.34 2.37 -7.22
C ALA A 31 5.80 1.91 -7.35
N LEU A 32 6.75 2.68 -6.80
CA LEU A 32 8.16 2.29 -6.74
C LEU A 32 8.37 1.03 -5.89
N TRP A 33 7.70 0.94 -4.74
CA TRP A 33 7.72 -0.26 -3.91
C TRP A 33 7.27 -1.50 -4.69
N GLY A 34 6.14 -1.39 -5.41
CA GLY A 34 5.65 -2.45 -6.29
C GLY A 34 6.64 -2.81 -7.40
N PHE A 35 7.30 -1.82 -8.01
CA PHE A 35 8.31 -2.03 -9.05
C PHE A 35 9.53 -2.78 -8.53
N PHE A 36 10.09 -2.39 -7.38
CA PHE A 36 11.27 -3.04 -6.80
C PHE A 36 10.98 -4.48 -6.36
N ILE A 37 9.79 -4.73 -5.81
CA ILE A 37 9.38 -6.10 -5.47
C ILE A 37 9.22 -6.95 -6.73
N ALA A 38 8.61 -6.40 -7.77
CA ALA A 38 8.35 -7.16 -8.99
C ALA A 38 9.62 -7.50 -9.79
N THR A 39 10.69 -6.70 -9.63
CA THR A 39 11.94 -6.86 -10.38
C THR A 39 12.98 -7.73 -9.66
N THR A 40 12.76 -8.08 -8.39
CA THR A 40 13.71 -8.90 -7.62
C THR A 40 13.15 -10.31 -7.36
N PRO A 41 13.74 -11.39 -7.91
CA PRO A 41 13.19 -12.75 -7.85
C PRO A 41 12.91 -13.27 -6.43
N GLN A 42 13.74 -12.89 -5.46
CA GLN A 42 13.60 -13.32 -4.06
C GLN A 42 12.52 -12.55 -3.27
N ASN A 43 12.04 -11.40 -3.75
CA ASN A 43 11.22 -10.47 -2.96
C ASN A 43 9.73 -10.52 -3.28
N MET A 44 9.29 -11.29 -4.29
CA MET A 44 7.88 -11.56 -4.58
C MET A 44 7.24 -12.46 -3.51
N SER A 45 7.21 -11.96 -2.28
CA SER A 45 6.51 -12.57 -1.15
C SER A 45 5.23 -11.78 -0.85
N PHE A 46 4.20 -12.49 -0.37
CA PHE A 46 2.96 -11.88 0.10
C PHE A 46 3.20 -10.95 1.29
N ILE A 47 4.24 -11.18 2.09
CA ILE A 47 4.68 -10.30 3.17
C ILE A 47 5.10 -8.91 2.64
N SER A 48 5.85 -8.85 1.54
CA SER A 48 6.26 -7.58 0.91
C SER A 48 5.06 -6.76 0.43
N LEU A 49 4.00 -7.44 -0.01
CA LEU A 49 2.72 -6.82 -0.37
C LEU A 49 1.98 -6.26 0.86
N ILE A 50 1.97 -7.00 1.98
CA ILE A 50 1.38 -6.54 3.24
C ILE A 50 2.08 -5.25 3.70
N TYR A 51 3.42 -5.21 3.68
CA TYR A 51 4.17 -3.99 3.99
C TYR A 51 3.85 -2.84 3.01
N GLY A 52 3.70 -3.13 1.72
CA GLY A 52 3.33 -2.14 0.72
C GLY A 52 1.95 -1.52 0.98
N PHE A 53 0.95 -2.34 1.31
CA PHE A 53 -0.39 -1.87 1.68
C PHE A 53 -0.39 -1.12 3.02
N GLY A 54 0.44 -1.52 3.98
CA GLY A 54 0.64 -0.80 5.24
C GLY A 54 1.22 0.60 5.02
N GLY A 55 2.29 0.70 4.22
CA GLY A 55 2.89 1.99 3.84
C GLY A 55 1.91 2.89 3.09
N LEU A 56 1.14 2.32 2.17
CA LEU A 56 0.08 3.04 1.46
C LEU A 56 -0.98 3.62 2.43
N LEU A 57 -1.41 2.85 3.43
CA LEU A 57 -2.38 3.30 4.43
C LEU A 57 -1.87 4.47 5.28
N ILE A 58 -0.59 4.45 5.65
CA ILE A 58 0.07 5.57 6.35
C ILE A 58 0.06 6.83 5.46
N LEU A 59 0.33 6.65 4.17
CA LEU A 59 0.31 7.73 3.20
C LEU A 59 -1.10 8.32 3.04
N ASP A 60 -2.12 7.46 2.92
CA ASP A 60 -3.52 7.87 2.86
C ASP A 60 -3.93 8.68 4.10
N PHE A 61 -3.46 8.27 5.29
CA PHE A 61 -3.69 9.02 6.53
C PHE A 61 -3.03 10.41 6.48
N TRP A 62 -1.81 10.50 5.95
CA TRP A 62 -1.13 11.79 5.78
C TRP A 62 -1.93 12.72 4.85
N PHE A 63 -2.37 12.25 3.68
CA PHE A 63 -3.21 13.03 2.75
C PHE A 63 -4.55 13.45 3.37
N TRP A 64 -5.15 12.59 4.19
CA TRP A 64 -6.36 12.91 4.94
C TRP A 64 -6.12 13.98 6.02
N SER A 65 -5.01 13.87 6.77
CA SER A 65 -4.63 14.87 7.78
C SER A 65 -4.39 16.27 7.19
N GLN A 66 -3.95 16.34 5.94
CA GLN A 66 -3.76 17.59 5.21
C GLN A 66 -5.06 18.14 4.59
N GLY A 67 -6.22 17.49 4.80
CA GLY A 67 -7.52 17.89 4.25
C GLY A 67 -7.67 17.69 2.74
N LEU A 68 -6.74 16.96 2.10
CA LEU A 68 -6.74 16.74 0.64
C LEU A 68 -7.68 15.59 0.24
N ALA A 69 -7.77 14.58 1.10
CA ALA A 69 -8.66 13.44 0.93
C ALA A 69 -10.01 13.67 1.62
N PRO A 70 -11.13 13.19 1.03
CA PRO A 70 -12.44 13.33 1.64
C PRO A 70 -12.57 12.47 2.91
N VAL A 71 -13.45 12.88 3.84
CA VAL A 71 -13.61 12.23 5.16
C VAL A 71 -14.00 10.75 5.10
N TRP A 72 -14.65 10.31 4.03
CA TRP A 72 -15.03 8.92 3.83
C TRP A 72 -13.88 8.04 3.30
N TRP A 73 -12.80 8.65 2.79
CA TRP A 73 -11.69 7.93 2.16
C TRP A 73 -11.03 6.94 3.11
N MET A 74 -10.68 7.39 4.32
CA MET A 74 -10.02 6.54 5.32
C MET A 74 -10.90 5.37 5.76
N ARG A 75 -12.21 5.58 5.88
CA ARG A 75 -13.15 4.50 6.25
C ARG A 75 -13.22 3.43 5.17
N LEU A 76 -13.33 3.85 3.90
CA LEU A 76 -13.28 2.92 2.76
C LEU A 76 -11.94 2.19 2.71
N ARG A 77 -10.84 2.94 2.90
CA ARG A 77 -9.49 2.42 2.79
C ARG A 77 -9.19 1.37 3.85
N LEU A 78 -9.61 1.59 5.09
CA LEU A 78 -9.44 0.62 6.17
C LEU A 78 -10.16 -0.70 5.86
N ILE A 79 -11.39 -0.66 5.36
CA ILE A 79 -12.16 -1.87 5.01
C ILE A 79 -11.48 -2.63 3.86
N LEU A 80 -11.08 -1.93 2.79
CA LEU A 80 -10.42 -2.53 1.64
C LEU A 80 -9.05 -3.12 2.02
N THR A 81 -8.24 -2.38 2.77
CA THR A 81 -6.91 -2.84 3.21
C THR A 81 -7.04 -4.03 4.16
N ALA A 82 -8.01 -4.03 5.08
CA ALA A 82 -8.27 -5.18 5.95
C ALA A 82 -8.68 -6.43 5.15
N LEU A 83 -9.52 -6.26 4.13
CA LEU A 83 -9.93 -7.36 3.25
C LEU A 83 -8.75 -7.91 2.43
N VAL A 84 -7.91 -7.02 1.88
CA VAL A 84 -6.72 -7.44 1.13
C VAL A 84 -5.69 -8.12 2.04
N VAL A 85 -5.39 -7.54 3.21
CA VAL A 85 -4.41 -8.10 4.15
C VAL A 85 -4.89 -9.44 4.70
N SER A 86 -6.18 -9.60 5.01
CA SER A 86 -6.73 -10.89 5.44
C SER A 86 -6.67 -11.94 4.34
N ALA A 87 -6.99 -11.59 3.09
CA ALA A 87 -6.85 -12.50 1.95
C ALA A 87 -5.39 -12.91 1.72
N LEU A 88 -4.44 -11.96 1.80
CA LEU A 88 -3.00 -12.22 1.69
C LEU A 88 -2.53 -13.14 2.82
N PHE A 89 -2.96 -12.89 4.06
CA PHE A 89 -2.59 -13.68 5.22
C PHE A 89 -3.11 -15.13 5.14
N ILE A 90 -4.33 -15.33 4.62
CA ILE A 90 -4.88 -16.67 4.39
C ILE A 90 -4.05 -17.42 3.34
N CYS A 91 -3.65 -16.73 2.27
CA CYS A 91 -2.86 -17.33 1.19
C CYS A 91 -1.42 -17.65 1.59
N ASP A 92 -0.80 -16.81 2.43
CA ASP A 92 0.60 -16.93 2.87
C ASP A 92 0.77 -17.74 4.17
N ARG A 93 -0.35 -18.25 4.73
CA ARG A 93 -0.35 -19.08 5.94
C ARG A 93 0.67 -20.25 5.91
N PRO A 94 0.81 -21.05 4.84
CA PRO A 94 1.77 -22.17 4.85
C PRO A 94 3.24 -21.73 4.82
N THR A 95 3.54 -20.60 4.19
CA THR A 95 4.88 -20.01 4.08
C THR A 95 5.30 -19.30 5.37
N LEU A 96 4.36 -18.64 6.06
CA LEU A 96 4.58 -17.97 7.34
C LEU A 96 4.79 -18.94 8.52
N ILE A 97 4.14 -20.11 8.48
CA ILE A 97 4.40 -21.20 9.43
C ILE A 97 5.81 -21.78 9.22
N ARG A 98 6.25 -21.91 7.96
CA ARG A 98 7.56 -22.45 7.58
C ARG A 98 8.72 -21.51 7.90
N SER A 99 8.48 -20.20 7.99
CA SER A 99 9.50 -19.22 8.40
C SER A 99 9.62 -19.07 9.92
N LEU A 100 8.56 -19.36 10.68
CA LEU A 100 8.55 -19.30 12.14
C LEU A 100 9.03 -20.60 12.81
N LEU A 101 8.92 -21.75 12.14
CA LEU A 101 9.50 -23.02 12.57
C LEU A 101 10.71 -23.34 11.67
N PRO A 102 11.95 -23.03 12.08
CA PRO A 102 13.15 -23.46 11.37
C PRO A 102 13.33 -24.96 11.63
N ILE A 103 12.72 -25.79 10.80
CA ILE A 103 12.96 -27.24 10.74
C ILE A 103 13.28 -27.60 9.29
#